data_AF-A0A6J6ZHA5-F1
#
_entry.id   AF-A0A6J6ZHA5-F1
#
_cell.length_a   1.000
_cell.length_b   1.000
_cell.length_c   1.000
_cell.angle_alpha   90.00
_cell.angle_beta   90.00
_cell.angle_gamma   90.00
#
_symmetry.space_group_name_H-M   'P 1'
#
loop_
_entity.id
_entity.type
_entity.pdbx_description
1 polymer ?
#
loop_
_entity_poly.entity_id
_entity_poly.type
_entity_poly.pdbx_seq_one_letter_code
_entity_poly.pdbx_strand_id
1 'polypeptide(L)'
;MKTGITAAPELSMPHTTAIKKDPCIVWSNGTGSNAEREPLCTIERDDLYKMYVRAAENFYQASFGGIKALSFEINHTAGLGEISAWRDISARLTEGYLSRLQEKGVGQPVLDLVRENLDLEGAATRFDDLAKRYGAKEADIRSAHEVASEAHAQQTFARPQDTQGLFHIPYVQHPINMGLYAMKLSLPASAVMKALLHDVVEDTDVESATLAKRFDSDVVNGVGELTKSPNQSRKEFLAHVKELRGETAVIKGLDRYDNLIRVFAIEDSKYHQRVLSECAAVYDDIFKREPGLQVFRSDYELLKKELQRFSL
;
A
#
# COMPACT_ATOMS: atom_id res chain seq x y z
N MET A 1 -1.05 -9.15 66.26
CA MET A 1 0.15 -9.30 65.43
C MET A 1 -0.16 -8.79 64.04
N LYS A 2 0.53 -7.72 63.62
CA LYS A 2 0.51 -7.17 62.26
C LYS A 2 1.58 -7.90 61.44
N THR A 3 1.22 -8.36 60.24
CA THR A 3 2.07 -8.51 59.04
C THR A 3 1.07 -8.69 57.89
N GLY A 4 0.86 -7.77 56.95
CA GLY A 4 1.81 -6.91 56.26
C GLY A 4 1.82 -7.34 54.79
N ILE A 5 0.76 -7.04 54.05
CA ILE A 5 0.74 -7.13 52.58
C ILE A 5 0.54 -5.70 52.09
N THR A 6 1.63 -5.09 51.64
CA THR A 6 1.65 -3.81 50.95
C THR A 6 0.99 -3.98 49.58
N ALA A 7 -0.06 -3.20 49.34
CA ALA A 7 -0.68 -3.04 48.04
C ALA A 7 0.30 -2.37 47.06
N ALA A 8 0.45 -2.95 45.87
CA ALA A 8 1.09 -2.29 44.74
C ALA A 8 0.10 -1.30 44.09
N PRO A 9 0.57 -0.17 43.54
CA PRO A 9 -0.29 0.89 43.05
C PRO A 9 -1.02 0.49 41.76
N GLU A 10 -2.32 0.82 41.70
CA GLU A 10 -3.10 0.83 40.46
C GLU A 10 -2.51 1.84 39.48
N LEU A 11 -1.98 1.35 38.36
CA LEU A 11 -1.63 2.16 37.19
C LEU A 11 -2.70 1.92 36.11
N SER A 12 -3.34 3.02 35.74
CA SER A 12 -4.35 3.15 34.68
C SER A 12 -3.88 2.58 33.34
N MET A 13 -4.79 1.91 32.63
CA MET A 13 -4.55 1.35 31.30
C MET A 13 -4.26 2.41 30.24
N PRO A 14 -3.21 2.26 29.41
CA PRO A 14 -3.23 2.72 28.04
C PRO A 14 -3.88 1.64 27.16
N HIS A 15 -4.83 2.07 26.34
CA HIS A 15 -5.49 1.24 25.33
C HIS A 15 -4.49 0.69 24.30
N THR A 16 -4.89 -0.43 23.68
CA THR A 16 -4.27 -1.16 22.56
C THR A 16 -2.97 -1.91 22.89
N THR A 17 -3.11 -3.08 23.53
CA THR A 17 -2.09 -4.13 23.43
C THR A 17 -2.44 -5.08 22.29
N ALA A 18 -1.45 -5.26 21.43
CA ALA A 18 -1.42 -6.14 20.29
C ALA A 18 -1.91 -7.56 20.57
N ILE A 19 -2.49 -8.13 19.52
CA ILE A 19 -3.06 -9.47 19.42
C ILE A 19 -2.04 -10.51 19.93
N LYS A 20 -2.44 -11.30 20.93
CA LYS A 20 -1.70 -12.47 21.40
C LYS A 20 -1.56 -13.50 20.28
N LYS A 21 -0.34 -14.02 20.17
CA LYS A 21 0.12 -15.11 19.32
C LYS A 21 -0.72 -16.38 19.49
N ASP A 22 -1.14 -16.96 18.36
CA ASP A 22 -1.34 -18.40 18.20
C ASP A 22 -0.81 -18.84 16.82
N PRO A 23 -0.22 -20.04 16.70
CA PRO A 23 0.62 -20.43 15.58
C PRO A 23 -0.20 -21.09 14.47
N CYS A 24 -0.17 -20.51 13.27
CA CYS A 24 -0.71 -21.18 12.08
C CYS A 24 0.41 -21.43 11.06
N ILE A 25 1.18 -22.52 11.25
CA ILE A 25 1.67 -23.37 10.14
C ILE A 25 1.83 -24.82 10.64
N VAL A 26 0.82 -25.67 10.44
CA VAL A 26 1.03 -27.11 10.22
C VAL A 26 -0.01 -27.61 9.22
N TRP A 27 0.44 -28.20 8.11
CA TRP A 27 -0.38 -29.16 7.36
C TRP A 27 0.45 -30.38 6.96
N SER A 28 0.21 -31.47 7.67
CA SER A 28 0.38 -32.82 7.16
C SER A 28 -0.98 -33.50 7.18
N ASN A 29 -1.34 -34.19 6.08
CA ASN A 29 -1.67 -35.61 6.11
C ASN A 29 -1.91 -36.09 4.67
N GLY A 30 -0.95 -36.83 4.15
CA GLY A 30 -1.04 -37.49 2.85
C GLY A 30 0.03 -38.57 2.80
N THR A 31 -0.39 -39.79 3.15
CA THR A 31 0.39 -41.02 3.09
C THR A 31 0.79 -41.32 1.65
N GLY A 32 2.07 -41.22 1.31
CA GLY A 32 2.58 -41.55 -0.02
C GLY A 32 4.05 -41.20 -0.15
N SER A 33 4.86 -42.22 -0.41
CA SER A 33 6.32 -42.26 -0.36
C SER A 33 7.06 -41.27 -1.27
N ASN A 34 8.12 -40.69 -0.71
CA ASN A 34 9.31 -40.13 -1.37
C ASN A 34 9.10 -38.98 -2.36
N ALA A 35 8.89 -37.79 -1.81
CA ALA A 35 9.46 -36.56 -2.37
C ALA A 35 10.10 -35.80 -1.21
N GLU A 36 11.42 -35.59 -1.25
CA GLU A 36 12.15 -34.76 -0.30
C GLU A 36 11.55 -33.36 -0.32
N ARG A 37 10.82 -33.02 0.75
CA ARG A 37 10.29 -31.68 0.98
C ARG A 37 11.39 -30.86 1.64
N GLU A 38 11.98 -29.93 0.93
CA GLU A 38 12.78 -28.88 1.58
C GLU A 38 11.85 -28.03 2.47
N PRO A 39 12.22 -27.78 3.74
CA PRO A 39 11.41 -26.95 4.62
C PRO A 39 11.53 -25.49 4.16
N LEU A 40 10.46 -24.97 3.56
CA LEU A 40 10.31 -23.52 3.35
C LEU A 40 10.19 -22.85 4.73
N CYS A 41 11.34 -22.37 5.22
CA CYS A 41 11.51 -21.23 6.12
C CYS A 41 10.97 -21.38 7.57
N THR A 42 11.88 -21.58 8.53
CA THR A 42 11.66 -21.49 9.99
C THR A 42 11.67 -20.03 10.51
N ILE A 43 11.47 -19.04 9.64
CA ILE A 43 11.58 -17.62 10.00
C ILE A 43 10.21 -17.11 10.45
N GLU A 44 10.16 -16.55 11.65
CA GLU A 44 8.95 -15.94 12.23
C GLU A 44 8.47 -14.75 11.38
N ARG A 45 7.14 -14.51 11.36
CA ARG A 45 6.50 -13.45 10.55
C ARG A 45 7.13 -12.07 10.77
N ASP A 46 7.47 -11.75 12.02
CA ASP A 46 8.09 -10.46 12.39
C ASP A 46 9.53 -10.32 11.87
N ASP A 47 10.26 -11.44 11.73
CA ASP A 47 11.64 -11.44 11.25
C ASP A 47 11.69 -11.35 9.73
N LEU A 48 10.76 -12.02 9.03
CA LEU A 48 10.53 -11.80 7.60
C LEU A 48 10.17 -10.34 7.32
N TYR A 49 9.28 -9.74 8.13
CA TYR A 49 8.89 -8.34 8.01
C TYR A 49 10.07 -7.36 8.24
N LYS A 50 10.93 -7.60 9.24
CA LYS A 50 12.12 -6.74 9.46
C LYS A 50 13.17 -6.88 8.38
N MET A 51 13.41 -8.10 7.89
CA MET A 51 14.28 -8.33 6.73
C MET A 51 13.71 -7.65 5.48
N TYR A 52 12.39 -7.68 5.35
CA TYR A 52 11.64 -7.09 4.25
C TYR A 52 11.71 -5.56 4.23
N VAL A 53 11.38 -4.90 5.34
CA VAL A 53 11.45 -3.44 5.49
C VAL A 53 12.88 -2.95 5.22
N ARG A 54 13.90 -3.63 5.76
CA ARG A 54 15.30 -3.29 5.50
C ARG A 54 15.71 -3.49 4.04
N ALA A 55 15.26 -4.56 3.39
CA ALA A 55 15.58 -4.82 1.98
C ALA A 55 14.89 -3.82 1.04
N ALA A 56 13.63 -3.49 1.32
CA ALA A 56 12.89 -2.45 0.61
C ALA A 56 13.54 -1.08 0.84
N GLU A 57 13.79 -0.67 2.09
CA GLU A 57 14.49 0.56 2.46
C GLU A 57 15.85 0.69 1.73
N ASN A 58 16.67 -0.36 1.74
CA ASN A 58 17.95 -0.37 1.04
C ASN A 58 17.80 -0.30 -0.49
N PHE A 59 16.83 -1.01 -1.06
CA PHE A 59 16.51 -0.91 -2.48
C PHE A 59 16.10 0.51 -2.86
N TYR A 60 15.28 1.17 -2.03
CA TYR A 60 14.87 2.55 -2.25
C TYR A 60 16.03 3.53 -2.14
N GLN A 61 16.86 3.41 -1.10
CA GLN A 61 18.06 4.23 -0.96
C GLN A 61 19.04 4.03 -2.13
N ALA A 62 19.24 2.79 -2.60
CA ALA A 62 20.11 2.50 -3.73
C ALA A 62 19.54 2.96 -5.09
N SER A 63 18.21 2.91 -5.26
CA SER A 63 17.55 3.24 -6.52
C SER A 63 17.25 4.73 -6.68
N PHE A 64 17.12 5.47 -5.57
CA PHE A 64 16.65 6.86 -5.59
C PHE A 64 17.56 7.83 -4.80
N GLY A 65 18.57 7.35 -4.06
CA GLY A 65 19.41 8.16 -3.16
C GLY A 65 20.44 9.04 -3.86
N GLY A 66 19.99 10.24 -4.27
CA GLY A 66 20.82 11.33 -4.79
C GLY A 66 20.87 12.60 -3.93
N ILE A 67 20.09 12.73 -2.85
CA ILE A 67 20.07 13.95 -2.02
C ILE A 67 20.17 13.60 -0.53
N LYS A 68 21.33 13.90 0.05
CA LYS A 68 21.59 13.83 1.50
C LYS A 68 20.76 14.90 2.24
N ALA A 69 19.54 14.63 2.65
CA ALA A 69 18.81 15.54 3.55
C ALA A 69 17.72 14.89 4.40
N LEU A 70 18.02 13.79 5.11
CA LEU A 70 17.41 13.45 6.39
C LEU A 70 18.34 12.48 7.12
N SER A 71 19.03 12.98 8.12
CA SER A 71 19.89 12.19 9.00
C SER A 71 19.03 11.45 10.01
N PHE A 72 18.78 10.17 9.76
CA PHE A 72 18.52 9.22 10.83
C PHE A 72 19.67 8.22 10.83
N GLU A 73 20.35 8.07 11.99
CA GLU A 73 21.39 7.06 12.18
C GLU A 73 20.75 5.67 12.09
N ILE A 74 20.74 5.08 10.89
CA ILE A 74 20.44 3.67 10.68
C ILE A 74 21.68 3.05 10.07
N ASN A 75 22.37 2.19 10.83
CA ASN A 75 23.58 1.48 10.41
C ASN A 75 23.35 0.75 9.07
N HIS A 76 23.83 1.35 7.98
CA HIS A 76 23.74 0.85 6.62
C HIS A 76 24.89 -0.12 6.32
N THR A 77 24.63 -1.43 6.37
CA THR A 77 25.32 -2.40 5.49
C THR A 77 24.49 -3.69 5.41
N ALA A 78 23.64 -3.80 4.39
CA ALA A 78 23.19 -5.10 3.87
C ALA A 78 24.00 -5.43 2.62
N GLY A 79 24.40 -6.70 2.46
CA GLY A 79 25.14 -7.16 1.28
C GLY A 79 24.21 -7.45 0.09
N LEU A 80 24.73 -7.39 -1.14
CA LEU A 80 23.99 -7.76 -2.37
C LEU A 80 23.31 -9.14 -2.30
N GLY A 81 23.86 -10.06 -1.51
CA GLY A 81 23.27 -11.39 -1.28
C GLY A 81 21.95 -11.37 -0.51
N GLU A 82 21.77 -10.45 0.44
CA GLU A 82 20.51 -10.32 1.20
C GLU A 82 19.38 -9.76 0.33
N ILE A 83 19.71 -8.82 -0.57
CA ILE A 83 18.76 -8.26 -1.53
C ILE A 83 18.29 -9.33 -2.52
N SER A 84 19.21 -10.15 -3.05
CA SER A 84 18.85 -11.24 -3.97
C SER A 84 17.93 -12.27 -3.32
N ALA A 85 18.22 -12.68 -2.08
CA ALA A 85 17.39 -13.63 -1.35
C ALA A 85 15.98 -13.09 -1.08
N TRP A 86 15.86 -11.79 -0.78
CA TRP A 86 14.57 -11.13 -0.62
C TRP A 86 13.73 -11.14 -1.91
N ARG A 87 14.35 -10.86 -3.06
CA ARG A 87 13.65 -10.85 -4.36
C ARG A 87 12.98 -12.19 -4.63
N ASP A 88 13.72 -13.27 -4.39
CA ASP A 88 13.22 -14.64 -4.58
C ASP A 88 12.07 -14.97 -3.61
N ILE A 89 12.17 -14.54 -2.35
CA ILE A 89 11.11 -14.74 -1.34
C ILE A 89 9.85 -13.96 -1.71
N SER A 90 9.98 -12.67 -2.06
CA SER A 90 8.84 -11.83 -2.42
C SER A 90 8.13 -12.38 -3.65
N ALA A 91 8.86 -12.78 -4.69
CA ALA A 91 8.27 -13.37 -5.89
C ALA A 91 7.49 -14.66 -5.57
N ARG A 92 8.05 -15.55 -4.72
CA ARG A 92 7.38 -16.80 -4.31
C ARG A 92 6.12 -16.53 -3.50
N LEU A 93 6.14 -15.55 -2.59
CA LEU A 93 4.98 -15.20 -1.78
C LEU A 93 3.86 -14.58 -2.64
N THR A 94 4.21 -13.72 -3.60
CA THR A 94 3.28 -13.16 -4.58
C THR A 94 2.64 -14.26 -5.44
N GLU A 95 3.42 -15.18 -6.02
CA GLU A 95 2.85 -16.28 -6.83
C GLU A 95 2.01 -17.24 -5.98
N GLY A 96 2.38 -17.48 -4.72
CA GLY A 96 1.55 -18.22 -3.77
C GLY A 96 0.21 -17.52 -3.50
N TYR A 97 0.21 -16.19 -3.36
CA TYR A 97 -1.01 -15.39 -3.20
C TYR A 97 -1.90 -15.46 -4.45
N LEU A 98 -1.33 -15.27 -5.64
CA LEU A 98 -2.06 -15.36 -6.92
C LEU A 98 -2.68 -16.75 -7.12
N SER A 99 -1.95 -17.81 -6.76
CA SER A 99 -2.46 -19.20 -6.83
C SER A 99 -3.68 -19.40 -5.93
N ARG A 100 -3.65 -18.88 -4.69
CA ARG A 100 -4.81 -18.95 -3.77
C ARG A 100 -6.01 -18.18 -4.29
N LEU A 101 -5.81 -17.01 -4.90
CA LEU A 101 -6.89 -16.26 -5.53
C LEU A 101 -7.50 -17.04 -6.72
N GLN A 102 -6.66 -17.68 -7.53
CA GLN A 102 -7.09 -18.51 -8.64
C GLN A 102 -7.92 -19.72 -8.18
N GLU A 103 -7.49 -20.41 -7.11
CA GLU A 103 -8.23 -21.52 -6.50
C GLU A 103 -9.62 -21.10 -5.99
N LYS A 104 -9.74 -19.84 -5.55
CA LYS A 104 -11.02 -19.21 -5.18
C LYS A 104 -11.83 -18.69 -6.36
N GLY A 105 -11.35 -18.96 -7.57
CA GLY A 105 -12.05 -18.66 -8.80
C GLY A 105 -11.88 -17.23 -9.29
N VAL A 106 -10.93 -16.44 -8.76
CA VAL A 106 -10.57 -15.15 -9.36
C VAL A 106 -9.97 -15.40 -10.75
N GLY A 107 -10.50 -14.72 -11.76
CA GLY A 107 -10.20 -14.90 -13.17
C GLY A 107 -8.86 -14.27 -13.56
N GLN A 108 -8.23 -14.86 -14.59
CA GLN A 108 -6.90 -14.48 -15.06
C GLN A 108 -6.72 -12.97 -15.30
N PRO A 109 -7.67 -12.22 -15.92
CA PRO A 109 -7.48 -10.80 -16.13
C PRO A 109 -7.28 -9.99 -14.83
N VAL A 110 -7.94 -10.38 -13.74
CA VAL A 110 -7.75 -9.73 -12.43
C VAL A 110 -6.44 -10.18 -11.80
N LEU A 111 -6.06 -11.46 -11.93
CA LEU A 111 -4.77 -11.96 -11.44
C LEU A 111 -3.59 -11.24 -12.10
N ASP A 112 -3.69 -10.91 -13.39
CA ASP A 112 -2.65 -10.17 -14.11
C ASP A 112 -2.52 -8.73 -13.59
N LEU A 113 -3.65 -8.06 -13.31
CA LEU A 113 -3.65 -6.74 -12.66
C LEU A 113 -3.02 -6.79 -11.26
N VAL A 114 -3.34 -7.81 -10.46
CA VAL A 114 -2.74 -8.01 -9.14
C VAL A 114 -1.24 -8.25 -9.26
N ARG A 115 -0.81 -9.10 -10.20
CA ARG A 115 0.62 -9.37 -10.43
C ARG A 115 1.38 -8.10 -10.79
N GLU A 116 0.86 -7.29 -11.71
CA GLU A 116 1.47 -6.01 -12.09
C GLU A 116 1.49 -5.02 -10.91
N ASN A 117 0.43 -4.97 -10.10
CA ASN A 117 0.33 -4.07 -8.96
C ASN A 117 1.33 -4.38 -7.84
N LEU A 118 1.68 -5.65 -7.66
CA LEU A 118 2.61 -6.14 -6.64
C LEU A 118 4.06 -6.28 -7.13
N ASP A 119 4.34 -5.90 -8.37
CA ASP A 119 5.67 -5.90 -8.98
C ASP A 119 6.45 -4.63 -8.60
N LEU A 120 7.05 -4.65 -7.41
CA LEU A 120 7.73 -3.48 -6.87
C LEU A 120 8.95 -3.05 -7.70
N GLU A 121 9.76 -4.01 -8.12
CA GLU A 121 10.99 -3.73 -8.86
C GLU A 121 10.69 -3.18 -10.25
N GLY A 122 9.73 -3.79 -10.96
CA GLY A 122 9.27 -3.26 -12.23
C GLY A 122 8.61 -1.90 -12.05
N ALA A 123 7.86 -1.67 -10.96
CA ALA A 123 7.27 -0.37 -10.66
C ALA A 123 8.34 0.71 -10.46
N ALA A 124 9.39 0.43 -9.69
CA ALA A 124 10.50 1.34 -9.46
C ALA A 124 11.26 1.67 -10.76
N THR A 125 11.52 0.67 -11.60
CA THR A 125 12.16 0.86 -12.90
C THR A 125 11.31 1.74 -13.82
N ARG A 126 10.01 1.43 -13.94
CA ARG A 126 9.05 2.22 -14.71
C ARG A 126 8.95 3.65 -14.19
N PHE A 127 9.01 3.84 -12.88
CA PHE A 127 8.93 5.15 -12.24
C PHE A 127 10.13 6.01 -12.62
N ASP A 128 11.34 5.45 -12.54
CA ASP A 128 12.58 6.14 -12.91
C ASP A 128 12.55 6.62 -14.38
N ASP A 129 12.09 5.77 -15.29
CA ASP A 129 11.99 6.09 -16.72
C ASP A 129 10.92 7.14 -17.03
N LEU A 130 9.79 7.11 -16.32
CA LEU A 130 8.70 8.06 -16.53
C LEU A 130 9.00 9.42 -15.89
N ALA A 131 9.60 9.44 -14.70
CA ALA A 131 9.95 10.68 -14.00
C ALA A 131 10.91 11.56 -14.82
N LYS A 132 11.88 10.96 -15.51
CA LYS A 132 12.81 11.66 -16.43
C LYS A 132 12.10 12.47 -17.52
N ARG A 133 10.90 12.05 -17.94
CA ARG A 133 10.13 12.72 -18.99
C ARG A 133 9.57 14.08 -18.55
N TYR A 134 9.55 14.36 -17.23
CA TYR A 134 9.12 15.63 -16.67
C TYR A 134 10.22 16.70 -16.63
N GLY A 135 11.44 16.37 -17.07
CA GLY A 135 12.54 17.33 -17.27
C GLY A 135 12.84 18.14 -16.01
N ALA A 136 12.67 19.46 -16.07
CA ALA A 136 12.93 20.36 -14.94
C ALA A 136 12.11 20.04 -13.67
N LYS A 137 11.02 19.27 -13.79
CA LYS A 137 10.18 18.84 -12.67
C LYS A 137 10.46 17.42 -12.17
N GLU A 138 11.42 16.71 -12.76
CA GLU A 138 11.83 15.38 -12.32
C GLU A 138 12.27 15.37 -10.84
N ALA A 139 13.11 16.34 -10.44
CA ALA A 139 13.63 16.43 -9.07
C ALA A 139 12.52 16.62 -8.03
N ASP A 140 11.51 17.43 -8.34
CA ASP A 140 10.36 17.68 -7.47
C ASP A 140 9.53 16.39 -7.28
N ILE A 141 9.31 15.63 -8.37
CA ILE A 141 8.60 14.34 -8.34
C ILE A 141 9.37 13.30 -7.52
N ARG A 142 10.70 13.23 -7.68
CA ARG A 142 11.55 12.33 -6.88
C ARG A 142 11.53 12.71 -5.39
N SER A 143 11.57 14.00 -5.07
CA SER A 143 11.43 14.49 -3.69
C SER A 143 10.08 14.08 -3.07
N ALA A 144 8.97 14.15 -3.82
CA ALA A 144 7.68 13.68 -3.35
C ALA A 144 7.65 12.15 -3.13
N HIS A 145 8.26 11.40 -4.03
CA HIS A 145 8.41 9.95 -3.91
C HIS A 145 9.25 9.57 -2.68
N GLU A 146 10.38 10.25 -2.44
CA GLU A 146 11.22 10.06 -1.25
C GLU A 146 10.44 10.32 0.03
N VAL A 147 9.73 11.45 0.12
CA VAL A 147 8.90 11.79 1.29
C VAL A 147 7.85 10.71 1.55
N ALA A 148 7.13 10.25 0.51
CA ALA A 148 6.13 9.20 0.67
C ALA A 148 6.77 7.87 1.09
N SER A 149 7.91 7.51 0.49
CA SER A 149 8.62 6.27 0.80
C SER A 149 9.12 6.24 2.24
N GLU A 150 9.68 7.35 2.72
CA GLU A 150 10.15 7.49 4.09
C GLU A 150 8.99 7.46 5.09
N ALA A 151 7.92 8.21 4.82
CA ALA A 151 6.77 8.30 5.72
C ALA A 151 6.06 6.94 5.88
N HIS A 152 6.04 6.12 4.82
CA HIS A 152 5.39 4.81 4.81
C HIS A 152 6.35 3.61 4.97
N ALA A 153 7.64 3.84 5.30
CA ALA A 153 8.68 2.80 5.32
C ALA A 153 8.35 1.61 6.26
N GLN A 154 7.69 1.90 7.39
CA GLN A 154 7.31 0.90 8.38
C GLN A 154 5.87 0.39 8.21
N GLN A 155 5.23 0.66 7.08
CA GLN A 155 3.85 0.27 6.84
C GLN A 155 3.76 -0.90 5.84
N THR A 156 2.70 -1.71 5.98
CA THR A 156 2.37 -2.79 5.05
C THR A 156 0.93 -2.66 4.60
N PHE A 157 0.54 -3.39 3.57
CA PHE A 157 -0.86 -3.51 3.19
C PHE A 157 -1.71 -4.40 4.11
N ALA A 158 -1.09 -5.09 5.07
CA ALA A 158 -1.82 -5.99 5.95
C ALA A 158 -2.87 -5.21 6.74
N ARG A 159 -4.12 -5.67 6.62
CA ARG A 159 -5.22 -5.26 7.48
C ARG A 159 -5.51 -6.38 8.47
N PRO A 160 -6.20 -6.10 9.60
CA PRO A 160 -6.62 -7.17 10.51
C PRO A 160 -7.44 -8.29 9.85
N GLN A 161 -8.14 -7.96 8.76
CA GLN A 161 -8.94 -8.89 7.95
C GLN A 161 -8.19 -9.54 6.79
N ASP A 162 -6.89 -9.24 6.62
CA ASP A 162 -6.04 -9.90 5.63
C ASP A 162 -5.68 -11.31 6.13
N THR A 163 -6.29 -12.31 5.52
CA THR A 163 -6.03 -13.74 5.79
C THR A 163 -5.26 -14.40 4.64
N GLN A 164 -4.86 -13.63 3.62
CA GLN A 164 -4.41 -14.17 2.32
C GLN A 164 -3.00 -13.72 1.93
N GLY A 165 -2.43 -12.74 2.60
CA GLY A 165 -0.99 -12.59 2.66
C GLY A 165 -0.43 -11.41 1.89
N LEU A 166 -0.94 -10.19 2.08
CA LEU A 166 -0.24 -8.97 1.66
C LEU A 166 0.69 -8.40 2.75
N PHE A 167 0.82 -9.07 3.90
CA PHE A 167 1.74 -8.66 4.99
C PHE A 167 3.21 -8.54 4.58
N HIS A 168 3.59 -9.19 3.49
CA HIS A 168 4.95 -9.17 2.95
C HIS A 168 5.13 -8.12 1.85
N ILE A 169 4.14 -7.26 1.56
CA ILE A 169 4.25 -6.21 0.55
C ILE A 169 4.28 -4.84 1.27
N PRO A 170 5.19 -3.91 0.91
CA PRO A 170 5.38 -2.68 1.64
C PRO A 170 4.30 -1.70 1.22
N TYR A 171 3.86 -0.84 2.14
CA TYR A 171 2.87 0.16 1.76
C TYR A 171 3.39 1.12 0.69
N VAL A 172 4.71 1.41 0.67
CA VAL A 172 5.34 2.30 -0.33
C VAL A 172 5.12 1.87 -1.79
N GLN A 173 4.76 0.61 -2.05
CA GLN A 173 4.26 0.18 -3.36
C GLN A 173 3.06 1.03 -3.84
N HIS A 174 2.15 1.42 -2.95
CA HIS A 174 0.94 2.17 -3.29
C HIS A 174 1.26 3.58 -3.77
N PRO A 175 2.00 4.43 -3.01
CA PRO A 175 2.48 5.71 -3.52
C PRO A 175 3.16 5.62 -4.90
N ILE A 176 4.00 4.61 -5.11
CA ILE A 176 4.68 4.42 -6.41
C ILE A 176 3.67 4.13 -7.52
N ASN A 177 2.75 3.19 -7.28
CA ASN A 177 1.68 2.87 -8.24
C ASN A 177 0.83 4.12 -8.54
N MET A 178 0.50 4.92 -7.53
CA MET A 178 -0.23 6.17 -7.70
C MET A 178 0.52 7.18 -8.57
N GLY A 179 1.83 7.34 -8.35
CA GLY A 179 2.70 8.15 -9.21
C GLY A 179 2.75 7.63 -10.66
N LEU A 180 2.90 6.30 -10.83
CA LEU A 180 2.89 5.65 -12.15
C LEU A 180 1.56 5.84 -12.89
N TYR A 181 0.44 5.71 -12.20
CA TYR A 181 -0.88 5.93 -12.77
C TYR A 181 -1.05 7.39 -13.21
N ALA A 182 -0.67 8.35 -12.37
CA ALA A 182 -0.70 9.77 -12.73
C ALA A 182 0.19 10.08 -13.94
N MET A 183 1.39 9.52 -14.01
CA MET A 183 2.31 9.70 -15.15
C MET A 183 1.83 8.99 -16.42
N LYS A 184 1.19 7.82 -16.31
CA LYS A 184 0.56 7.09 -17.42
C LYS A 184 -0.55 7.92 -18.07
N LEU A 185 -1.26 8.71 -17.26
CA LEU A 185 -2.27 9.68 -17.71
C LEU A 185 -1.67 10.99 -18.24
N SER A 186 -0.33 11.14 -18.21
CA SER A 186 0.36 12.38 -18.56
C SER A 186 -0.14 13.59 -17.77
N LEU A 187 -0.51 13.39 -16.50
CA LEU A 187 -0.91 14.48 -15.62
C LEU A 187 0.27 15.43 -15.35
N PRO A 188 0.03 16.72 -15.04
CA PRO A 188 1.09 17.65 -14.70
C PRO A 188 1.86 17.21 -13.44
N ALA A 189 3.10 17.69 -13.30
CA ALA A 189 3.98 17.30 -12.20
C ALA A 189 3.35 17.52 -10.81
N SER A 190 2.57 18.58 -10.62
CA SER A 190 1.90 18.82 -9.33
C SER A 190 0.85 17.77 -9.01
N ALA A 191 0.11 17.26 -10.01
CA ALA A 191 -0.80 16.14 -9.83
C ALA A 191 -0.07 14.82 -9.51
N VAL A 192 1.09 14.58 -10.14
CA VAL A 192 1.94 13.41 -9.81
C VAL A 192 2.42 13.49 -8.36
N MET A 193 2.89 14.65 -7.92
CA MET A 193 3.30 14.88 -6.53
C MET A 193 2.12 14.71 -5.54
N LYS A 194 0.94 15.27 -5.85
CA LYS A 194 -0.28 15.06 -5.06
C LYS A 194 -0.63 13.56 -4.95
N ALA A 195 -0.53 12.81 -6.04
CA ALA A 195 -0.79 11.37 -6.04
C ALA A 195 0.20 10.58 -5.17
N LEU A 196 1.49 10.92 -5.22
CA LEU A 196 2.53 10.32 -4.36
C LEU A 196 2.29 10.61 -2.88
N LEU A 197 1.83 11.82 -2.56
CA LEU A 197 1.72 12.32 -1.18
C LEU A 197 0.33 12.16 -0.55
N HIS A 198 -0.67 11.65 -1.27
CA HIS A 198 -2.08 11.80 -0.87
C HIS A 198 -2.42 11.16 0.49
N ASP A 199 -1.76 10.06 0.86
CA ASP A 199 -1.94 9.38 2.15
C ASP A 199 -0.92 9.80 3.21
N VAL A 200 0.10 10.60 2.87
CA VAL A 200 1.19 10.93 3.80
C VAL A 200 0.65 11.67 5.03
N VAL A 201 -0.23 12.64 4.85
CA VAL A 201 -0.83 13.37 5.97
C VAL A 201 -1.94 12.58 6.66
N GLU A 202 -2.59 11.65 5.95
CA GLU A 202 -3.71 10.85 6.50
C GLU A 202 -3.21 9.71 7.39
N ASP A 203 -2.18 9.00 6.96
CA ASP A 203 -1.77 7.71 7.51
C ASP A 203 -0.40 7.75 8.23
N THR A 204 0.23 8.93 8.36
CA THR A 204 1.53 9.08 9.03
C THR A 204 1.57 10.28 9.96
N ASP A 205 2.64 10.42 10.74
CA ASP A 205 2.86 11.58 11.64
C ASP A 205 3.33 12.84 10.89
N VAL A 206 3.46 12.81 9.56
CA VAL A 206 3.89 13.96 8.76
C VAL A 206 2.78 15.00 8.66
N GLU A 207 3.02 16.17 9.25
CA GLU A 207 2.08 17.29 9.16
C GLU A 207 2.14 18.03 7.80
N SER A 208 1.01 18.59 7.37
CA SER A 208 0.92 19.45 6.18
C SER A 208 1.92 20.62 6.20
N ALA A 209 2.19 21.19 7.38
CA ALA A 209 3.20 22.25 7.57
C ALA A 209 4.63 21.79 7.24
N THR A 210 4.92 20.49 7.35
CA THR A 210 6.20 19.90 6.94
C THR A 210 6.28 19.80 5.42
N LEU A 211 5.18 19.43 4.75
CA LEU A 211 5.12 19.40 3.28
C LEU A 211 5.29 20.81 2.69
N ALA A 212 4.71 21.83 3.32
CA ALA A 212 4.83 23.23 2.89
C ALA A 212 6.26 23.81 2.91
N LYS A 213 7.21 23.13 3.58
CA LYS A 213 8.64 23.51 3.54
C LYS A 213 9.34 23.03 2.26
N ARG A 214 8.75 22.06 1.54
CA ARG A 214 9.37 21.36 0.40
C ARG A 214 8.60 21.54 -0.90
N PHE A 215 7.28 21.66 -0.81
CA PHE A 215 6.39 21.74 -1.97
C PHE A 215 5.63 23.06 -2.00
N ASP A 216 5.23 23.48 -3.20
CA ASP A 216 4.42 24.67 -3.38
C ASP A 216 3.00 24.50 -2.80
N SER A 217 2.28 25.62 -2.70
CA SER A 217 0.93 25.64 -2.14
C SER A 217 -0.08 24.83 -2.96
N ASP A 218 0.10 24.67 -4.28
CA ASP A 218 -0.83 23.88 -5.09
C ASP A 218 -0.77 22.40 -4.70
N VAL A 219 0.44 21.85 -4.54
CA VAL A 219 0.63 20.47 -4.06
C VAL A 219 0.06 20.30 -2.66
N VAL A 220 0.43 21.18 -1.71
CA VAL A 220 0.03 21.04 -0.31
C VAL A 220 -1.49 21.16 -0.12
N ASN A 221 -2.12 22.13 -0.79
CA ASN A 221 -3.57 22.29 -0.74
C ASN A 221 -4.29 21.09 -1.38
N GLY A 222 -3.77 20.60 -2.52
CA GLY A 222 -4.30 19.41 -3.18
C GLY A 222 -4.22 18.16 -2.30
N VAL A 223 -3.12 17.95 -1.58
CA VAL A 223 -3.01 16.86 -0.60
C VAL A 223 -4.05 17.04 0.51
N GLY A 224 -4.22 18.26 1.02
CA GLY A 224 -5.26 18.57 2.01
C GLY A 224 -6.69 18.25 1.55
N GLU A 225 -7.01 18.47 0.26
CA GLU A 225 -8.31 18.07 -0.31
C GLU A 225 -8.51 16.55 -0.40
N LEU A 226 -7.42 15.79 -0.51
CA LEU A 226 -7.43 14.33 -0.63
C LEU A 226 -7.47 13.63 0.73
N THR A 227 -7.02 14.30 1.79
CA THR A 227 -6.92 13.78 3.15
C THR A 227 -8.26 13.82 3.89
N LYS A 228 -8.66 12.68 4.48
CA LYS A 228 -9.77 12.62 5.43
C LYS A 228 -9.32 13.15 6.79
N SER A 229 -9.97 14.20 7.27
CA SER A 229 -9.67 14.73 8.61
C SER A 229 -10.04 13.73 9.73
N PRO A 230 -9.30 13.71 10.87
CA PRO A 230 -9.61 12.82 12.00
C PRO A 230 -11.03 12.99 12.56
N ASN A 231 -11.52 14.24 12.59
CA ASN A 231 -12.86 14.59 13.09
C ASN A 231 -13.98 14.42 12.05
N GLN A 232 -13.64 14.04 10.82
CA GLN A 232 -14.61 13.86 9.73
C GLN A 232 -15.10 12.41 9.70
N SER A 233 -16.41 12.22 9.67
CA SER A 233 -16.99 10.89 9.48
C SER A 233 -16.72 10.38 8.07
N ARG A 234 -16.74 9.05 7.90
CA ARG A 234 -16.55 8.45 6.57
C ARG A 234 -17.63 8.90 5.57
N LYS A 235 -18.87 9.12 6.03
CA LYS A 235 -19.97 9.60 5.19
C LYS A 235 -19.71 11.03 4.70
N GLU A 236 -19.26 11.92 5.59
CA GLU A 236 -18.92 13.31 5.21
C GLU A 236 -17.74 13.34 4.25
N PHE A 237 -16.73 12.51 4.47
CA PHE A 237 -15.59 12.42 3.56
C PHE A 237 -16.00 11.92 2.17
N LEU A 238 -16.85 10.88 2.08
CA LEU A 238 -17.35 10.40 0.80
C LEU A 238 -18.22 11.44 0.08
N ALA A 239 -18.98 12.25 0.81
CA ALA A 239 -19.73 13.37 0.23
C ALA A 239 -18.77 14.44 -0.34
N HIS A 240 -17.69 14.76 0.37
CA HIS A 240 -16.62 15.64 -0.13
C HIS A 240 -15.94 15.07 -1.37
N VAL A 241 -15.53 13.80 -1.36
CA VAL A 241 -14.89 13.12 -2.50
C VAL A 241 -15.80 13.16 -3.74
N LYS A 242 -17.11 13.02 -3.57
CA LYS A 242 -18.09 13.14 -4.67
C LYS A 242 -18.09 14.52 -5.32
N GLU A 243 -17.75 15.57 -4.58
CA GLU A 243 -17.70 16.95 -5.06
C GLU A 243 -16.33 17.38 -5.61
N LEU A 244 -15.26 16.58 -5.46
CA LEU A 244 -13.97 16.84 -6.10
C LEU A 244 -14.09 16.90 -7.64
N ARG A 245 -13.24 17.66 -8.32
CA ARG A 245 -13.18 17.76 -9.78
C ARG A 245 -11.74 17.83 -10.26
N GLY A 246 -11.49 17.46 -11.51
CA GLY A 246 -10.16 17.58 -12.12
C GLY A 246 -9.14 16.66 -11.46
N GLU A 247 -7.94 17.19 -11.16
CA GLU A 247 -6.80 16.39 -10.69
C GLU A 247 -7.11 15.61 -9.40
N THR A 248 -7.73 16.24 -8.40
CA THR A 248 -8.01 15.60 -7.11
C THR A 248 -9.09 14.52 -7.24
N ALA A 249 -10.08 14.71 -8.12
CA ALA A 249 -11.05 13.66 -8.45
C ALA A 249 -10.41 12.47 -9.16
N VAL A 250 -9.52 12.74 -10.13
CA VAL A 250 -8.77 11.68 -10.83
C VAL A 250 -7.92 10.90 -9.83
N ILE A 251 -7.20 11.57 -8.92
CA ILE A 251 -6.37 10.91 -7.91
C ILE A 251 -7.22 10.02 -6.97
N LYS A 252 -8.36 10.47 -6.45
CA LYS A 252 -9.24 9.59 -5.65
C LYS A 252 -9.83 8.44 -6.46
N GLY A 253 -10.08 8.63 -7.76
CA GLY A 253 -10.47 7.56 -8.66
C GLY A 253 -9.38 6.49 -8.79
N LEU A 254 -8.13 6.90 -8.99
CA LEU A 254 -6.96 6.02 -9.04
C LEU A 254 -6.71 5.31 -7.72
N ASP A 255 -6.81 6.00 -6.58
CA ASP A 255 -6.70 5.42 -5.23
C ASP A 255 -7.76 4.31 -5.05
N ARG A 256 -9.02 4.55 -5.44
CA ARG A 256 -10.05 3.51 -5.38
C ARG A 256 -9.74 2.34 -6.32
N TYR A 257 -9.27 2.61 -7.53
CA TYR A 257 -8.89 1.55 -8.47
C TYR A 257 -7.78 0.67 -7.90
N ASP A 258 -6.74 1.28 -7.35
CA ASP A 258 -5.61 0.59 -6.76
C ASP A 258 -6.03 -0.24 -5.53
N ASN A 259 -6.93 0.31 -4.71
CA ASN A 259 -7.55 -0.42 -3.59
C ASN A 259 -8.40 -1.61 -4.04
N LEU A 260 -9.10 -1.51 -5.18
CA LEU A 260 -9.88 -2.62 -5.74
C LEU A 260 -8.99 -3.76 -6.26
N ILE A 261 -7.75 -3.49 -6.69
CA ILE A 261 -6.82 -4.56 -7.08
C ILE A 261 -6.44 -5.41 -5.86
N ARG A 262 -6.17 -4.78 -4.72
CA ARG A 262 -5.70 -5.48 -3.50
C ARG A 262 -6.82 -6.03 -2.61
N VAL A 263 -8.07 -5.66 -2.87
CA VAL A 263 -9.21 -6.01 -2.00
C VAL A 263 -9.39 -7.52 -1.79
N PHE A 264 -8.96 -8.35 -2.75
CA PHE A 264 -9.12 -9.81 -2.71
C PHE A 264 -8.29 -10.50 -1.63
N ALA A 265 -7.37 -9.78 -0.98
CA ALA A 265 -6.67 -10.28 0.19
C ALA A 265 -7.56 -10.30 1.46
N ILE A 266 -8.67 -9.56 1.44
CA ILE A 266 -9.61 -9.45 2.54
C ILE A 266 -10.69 -10.52 2.39
N GLU A 267 -10.92 -11.32 3.44
CA GLU A 267 -11.99 -12.31 3.48
C GLU A 267 -13.15 -11.84 4.37
N ASP A 268 -13.70 -10.68 4.05
CA ASP A 268 -14.82 -10.11 4.79
C ASP A 268 -15.88 -9.60 3.80
N SER A 269 -16.98 -10.35 3.69
CA SER A 269 -18.09 -9.99 2.80
C SER A 269 -18.73 -8.65 3.17
N LYS A 270 -18.77 -8.26 4.44
CA LYS A 270 -19.27 -6.93 4.85
C LYS A 270 -18.32 -5.83 4.39
N TYR A 271 -17.01 -6.07 4.48
CA TYR A 271 -16.02 -5.16 3.94
C TYR A 271 -16.20 -4.98 2.43
N HIS A 272 -16.34 -6.07 1.67
CA HIS A 272 -16.55 -6.02 0.22
C HIS A 272 -17.84 -5.30 -0.17
N GLN A 273 -18.96 -5.62 0.50
CA GLN A 273 -20.23 -4.94 0.24
C GLN A 273 -20.16 -3.44 0.51
N ARG A 274 -19.43 -3.02 1.55
CA ARG A 274 -19.15 -1.61 1.81
C ARG A 274 -18.32 -0.98 0.69
N VAL A 275 -17.25 -1.63 0.26
CA VAL A 275 -16.40 -1.15 -0.86
C VAL A 275 -17.22 -0.97 -2.13
N LEU A 276 -18.02 -1.98 -2.52
CA LEU A 276 -18.90 -1.92 -3.69
C LEU A 276 -19.96 -0.83 -3.57
N SER A 277 -20.54 -0.64 -2.38
CA SER A 277 -21.52 0.43 -2.12
C SER A 277 -20.89 1.82 -2.26
N GLU A 278 -19.67 2.01 -1.78
CA GLU A 278 -18.93 3.26 -1.94
C GLU A 278 -18.58 3.51 -3.43
N CYS A 279 -18.18 2.47 -4.16
CA CYS A 279 -17.98 2.54 -5.61
C CYS A 279 -19.23 3.06 -6.32
N ALA A 280 -20.39 2.43 -6.08
CA ALA A 280 -21.65 2.82 -6.70
C ALA A 280 -22.10 4.24 -6.31
N ALA A 281 -21.89 4.65 -5.05
CA ALA A 281 -22.37 5.93 -4.54
C ALA A 281 -21.52 7.14 -4.96
N VAL A 282 -20.22 6.93 -5.20
CA VAL A 282 -19.24 8.01 -5.39
C VAL A 282 -18.38 7.77 -6.62
N TYR A 283 -17.63 6.66 -6.65
CA TYR A 283 -16.54 6.50 -7.61
C TYR A 283 -17.03 6.19 -9.03
N ASP A 284 -18.18 5.55 -9.19
CA ASP A 284 -18.78 5.31 -10.51
C ASP A 284 -19.08 6.62 -11.25
N ASP A 285 -19.50 7.67 -10.53
CA ASP A 285 -19.69 9.00 -11.10
C ASP A 285 -18.35 9.66 -11.46
N ILE A 286 -17.33 9.53 -10.60
CA ILE A 286 -15.97 10.03 -10.85
C ILE A 286 -15.39 9.38 -12.12
N PHE A 287 -15.40 8.05 -12.23
CA PHE A 287 -14.94 7.32 -13.41
C PHE A 287 -15.73 7.64 -14.68
N LYS A 288 -17.01 8.01 -14.54
CA LYS A 288 -17.86 8.39 -15.67
C LYS A 288 -17.56 9.81 -16.17
N ARG A 289 -17.34 10.76 -15.26
CA ARG A 289 -17.26 12.19 -15.61
C ARG A 289 -15.84 12.69 -15.85
N GLU A 290 -14.83 12.12 -15.21
CA GLU A 290 -13.44 12.58 -15.32
C GLU A 290 -12.75 11.92 -16.53
N PRO A 291 -12.40 12.68 -17.59
CA PRO A 291 -11.84 12.11 -18.82
C PRO A 291 -10.52 11.36 -18.60
N GLY A 292 -9.73 11.79 -17.61
CA GLY A 292 -8.47 11.15 -17.25
C GLY A 292 -8.61 9.69 -16.81
N LEU A 293 -9.79 9.24 -16.39
CA LEU A 293 -9.98 7.86 -15.93
C LEU A 293 -10.47 6.90 -17.02
N GLN A 294 -10.71 7.36 -18.25
CA GLN A 294 -11.25 6.50 -19.31
C GLN A 294 -10.38 5.26 -19.58
N VAL A 295 -9.05 5.39 -19.51
CA VAL A 295 -8.12 4.28 -19.77
C VAL A 295 -8.15 3.19 -18.69
N PHE A 296 -8.65 3.50 -17.49
CA PHE A 296 -8.76 2.56 -16.37
C PHE A 296 -10.18 1.98 -16.22
N ARG A 297 -11.15 2.50 -16.99
CA ARG A 297 -12.57 2.19 -16.77
C ARG A 297 -12.92 0.72 -16.98
N SER A 298 -12.34 0.09 -18.00
CA SER A 298 -12.58 -1.33 -18.28
C SER A 298 -12.09 -2.22 -17.13
N ASP A 299 -10.88 -1.95 -16.63
CA ASP A 299 -10.29 -2.69 -15.51
C ASP A 299 -11.04 -2.41 -14.20
N TYR A 300 -11.45 -1.17 -13.96
CA TYR A 300 -12.27 -0.79 -12.81
C TYR A 300 -13.60 -1.56 -12.75
N GLU A 301 -14.33 -1.64 -13.87
CA GLU A 301 -15.60 -2.41 -13.91
C GLU A 301 -15.36 -3.92 -13.82
N LEU A 302 -14.26 -4.42 -14.41
CA LEU A 302 -13.84 -5.81 -14.26
C LEU A 302 -13.59 -6.16 -12.78
N LEU A 303 -12.80 -5.34 -12.07
CA LEU A 303 -12.48 -5.53 -10.66
C LEU A 303 -13.73 -5.52 -9.79
N LYS A 304 -14.65 -4.58 -10.02
CA LYS A 304 -15.94 -4.53 -9.29
C LYS A 304 -16.81 -5.76 -9.52
N LYS A 305 -16.96 -6.16 -10.79
CA LYS A 305 -17.75 -7.35 -11.15
C LYS A 305 -17.16 -8.60 -10.51
N GLU A 306 -15.84 -8.69 -10.51
CA GLU A 306 -15.12 -9.81 -9.91
C GLU A 306 -15.25 -9.81 -8.39
N LEU A 307 -15.10 -8.67 -7.73
CA LEU A 307 -15.31 -8.52 -6.30
C LEU A 307 -16.73 -8.90 -5.89
N GLN A 308 -17.73 -8.51 -6.70
CA GLN A 308 -19.12 -8.89 -6.45
C GLN A 308 -19.31 -10.40 -6.49
N ARG A 309 -18.68 -11.10 -7.44
CA ARG A 309 -18.69 -12.57 -7.52
C ARG A 309 -17.93 -13.22 -6.36
N PHE A 310 -16.78 -12.68 -6.00
CA PHE A 310 -15.92 -13.17 -4.92
C PHE A 310 -16.57 -13.01 -3.52
N SER A 311 -17.56 -12.13 -3.39
CA SER A 311 -18.25 -11.84 -2.14
C SER A 311 -19.52 -12.66 -1.88
N LEU A 312 -19.93 -13.48 -2.85
CA LEU A 312 -21.11 -14.36 -2.81
C LEU A 312 -20.73 -15.77 -2.34
#